data_AF-A0A527D891-F1
#
_entry.id   AF-A0A527D891-F1
#
_cell.length_a   1.000
_cell.length_b   1.000
_cell.length_c   1.000
_cell.angle_alpha   90.00
_cell.angle_beta   90.00
_cell.angle_gamma   90.00
#
_symmetry.space_group_name_H-M   'P 1'
#
loop_
_entity.id
_entity.type
_entity.pdbx_description
1 polymer ?
#
loop_
_entity_poly.entity_id
_entity_poly.type
_entity_poly.pdbx_seq_one_letter_code
_entity_poly.pdbx_strand_id
1 'polypeptide(L)'
;DIEPGPGFAWSTEPDVAAATEDCTWRHRVLSGEVHDDNCSALHGAGHAGLFGTAASVLDFAQGLLIGASERSIALMRAPLSATRTHGWERPYEGWSGGTLCSPGTIGHTGFTGTGLWIDFDGGRAWTLLTNRIHPTRHFDTGIVSLRRAVGDFINGD
;
A
#
# COMPACT_ATOMS: atom_id res chain seq x y z
N ASP A 1 5.02 16.31 24.95
CA ASP A 1 4.65 16.35 23.53
C ASP A 1 5.75 15.74 22.69
N ILE A 2 5.39 14.76 21.87
CA ILE A 2 6.30 14.17 20.87
C ILE A 2 6.11 14.99 19.60
N GLU A 3 7.18 15.60 19.10
CA GLU A 3 7.21 16.28 17.81
C GLU A 3 7.85 15.32 16.77
N PRO A 4 7.07 14.71 15.86
CA PRO A 4 7.56 13.69 14.94
C PRO A 4 8.45 14.26 13.82
N GLY A 5 8.58 15.58 13.75
CA GLY A 5 9.27 16.29 12.69
C GLY A 5 8.42 16.47 11.42
N PRO A 6 8.83 17.39 10.54
CA PRO A 6 8.10 17.69 9.31
C PRO A 6 8.01 16.46 8.40
N GLY A 7 6.81 16.20 7.86
CA GLY A 7 6.57 15.13 6.89
C GLY A 7 6.31 13.74 7.49
N PHE A 8 6.32 13.59 8.83
CA PHE A 8 6.00 12.33 9.51
C PHE A 8 4.58 12.30 10.08
N ALA A 9 3.90 13.45 10.16
CA ALA A 9 2.52 13.58 10.59
C ALA A 9 1.66 14.00 9.39
N TRP A 10 0.81 13.10 8.89
CA TRP A 10 -0.10 13.36 7.78
C TRP A 10 -1.55 13.15 8.21
N SER A 11 -2.39 14.09 7.80
CA SER A 11 -3.84 14.03 7.87
C SER A 11 -4.41 14.75 6.65
N THR A 12 -5.70 14.55 6.38
CA THR A 12 -6.41 15.24 5.32
C THR A 12 -7.83 15.53 5.75
N GLU A 13 -8.55 16.34 4.98
CA GLU A 13 -9.93 16.66 5.31
C GLU A 13 -10.82 15.41 5.17
N PRO A 14 -11.72 15.14 6.14
CA PRO A 14 -12.57 13.94 6.11
C PRO A 14 -13.46 13.77 4.88
N ASP A 15 -13.80 14.86 4.18
CA ASP A 15 -14.67 14.89 2.99
C ASP A 15 -13.96 14.46 1.70
N VAL A 16 -12.63 14.53 1.68
CA VAL A 16 -11.79 14.07 0.55
C VAL A 16 -11.07 12.76 0.84
N ALA A 17 -11.33 12.13 1.99
CA ALA A 17 -10.77 10.85 2.40
C ALA A 17 -11.84 9.75 2.52
N ALA A 18 -11.42 8.52 2.27
CA ALA A 18 -12.25 7.35 2.55
C ALA A 18 -12.29 7.07 4.06
N ALA A 19 -13.49 7.06 4.64
CA ALA A 19 -13.71 6.67 6.02
C ALA A 19 -13.35 5.20 6.26
N THR A 20 -12.58 4.89 7.29
CA THR A 20 -12.11 3.53 7.64
C THR A 20 -13.05 2.86 8.65
N GLU A 21 -12.57 2.36 9.79
CA GLU A 21 -13.41 1.65 10.76
C GLU A 21 -13.98 2.56 11.84
N ASP A 22 -15.04 2.09 12.49
CA ASP A 22 -15.49 2.59 13.78
C ASP A 22 -14.47 2.20 14.86
N CYS A 23 -13.67 3.18 15.26
CA CYS A 23 -12.53 2.97 16.14
C CYS A 23 -12.98 2.89 17.60
N THR A 24 -12.79 1.73 18.21
CA THR A 24 -13.28 1.43 19.56
C THR A 24 -12.73 2.35 20.66
N TRP A 25 -11.51 2.86 20.52
CA TRP A 25 -10.89 3.75 21.51
C TRP A 25 -11.03 5.24 21.18
N ARG A 26 -11.21 5.59 19.91
CA ARG A 26 -11.48 6.97 19.47
C ARG A 26 -12.98 7.31 19.42
N HIS A 27 -13.83 6.31 19.63
CA HIS A 27 -15.30 6.39 19.70
C HIS A 27 -15.96 7.10 18.50
N ARG A 28 -15.40 6.89 17.30
CA ARG A 28 -15.92 7.41 16.04
C ARG A 28 -15.39 6.61 14.86
N VAL A 29 -16.08 6.72 13.72
CA VAL A 29 -15.53 6.32 12.42
C VAL A 29 -14.39 7.26 12.05
N LEU A 30 -13.22 6.71 11.74
CA LEU A 30 -12.07 7.52 11.35
C LEU A 30 -12.14 7.89 9.88
N SER A 31 -11.97 9.17 9.57
CA SER A 31 -11.82 9.67 8.20
C SER A 31 -10.82 10.83 8.21
N GLY A 32 -9.92 10.86 7.22
CA GLY A 32 -8.88 11.88 7.14
C GLY A 32 -7.75 11.75 8.19
N GLU A 33 -7.76 10.69 8.99
CA GLU A 33 -6.83 10.46 10.09
C GLU A 33 -6.16 9.09 9.96
N VAL A 34 -4.91 8.97 10.39
CA VAL A 34 -4.19 7.68 10.36
C VAL A 34 -4.93 6.63 11.19
N HIS A 35 -5.20 5.49 10.56
CA HIS A 35 -5.87 4.36 11.21
C HIS A 35 -4.97 3.70 12.27
N ASP A 36 -3.69 3.54 11.96
CA ASP A 36 -2.70 2.87 12.84
C ASP A 36 -2.57 3.59 14.19
N ASP A 37 -2.82 2.83 15.27
CA ASP A 37 -2.86 3.36 16.63
C ASP A 37 -1.49 3.85 17.11
N ASN A 38 -0.42 3.15 16.74
CA ASN A 38 0.94 3.53 17.13
C ASN A 38 1.38 4.81 16.41
N CYS A 39 1.16 4.90 15.10
CA CYS A 39 1.43 6.11 14.32
C CYS A 39 0.66 7.30 14.88
N SER A 40 -0.61 7.10 15.25
CA SER A 40 -1.43 8.14 15.84
C SER A 40 -0.93 8.58 17.21
N ALA A 41 -0.53 7.64 18.08
CA ALA A 41 -0.02 7.93 19.41
C ALA A 41 1.34 8.66 19.38
N LEU A 42 2.15 8.40 18.35
CA LEU A 42 3.40 9.11 18.09
C LEU A 42 3.21 10.47 17.40
N HIS A 43 1.96 10.84 17.09
CA HIS A 43 1.58 12.00 16.28
C HIS A 43 2.13 11.96 14.84
N GLY A 44 2.68 10.83 14.41
CA GLY A 44 3.30 10.65 13.09
C GLY A 44 4.39 9.59 13.09
N ALA A 45 4.45 8.80 12.02
CA ALA A 45 5.48 7.80 11.79
C ALA A 45 5.55 7.40 10.31
N GLY A 46 6.74 7.04 9.81
CA GLY A 46 6.95 6.75 8.39
C GLY A 46 6.33 5.45 7.87
N HIS A 47 5.74 4.62 8.73
CA HIS A 47 5.14 3.33 8.34
C HIS A 47 3.66 3.42 7.98
N ALA A 48 2.97 4.51 8.34
CA ALA A 48 1.54 4.68 8.14
C ALA A 48 1.14 6.15 8.01
N GLY A 49 -0.12 6.41 7.66
CA GLY A 49 -0.70 7.76 7.71
C GLY A 49 -0.56 8.60 6.44
N LEU A 50 0.13 8.11 5.40
CA LEU A 50 0.15 8.80 4.12
C LEU A 50 -1.19 8.65 3.37
N PHE A 51 -1.75 9.78 2.92
CA PHE A 51 -2.96 9.85 2.10
C PHE A 51 -2.60 10.24 0.66
N GLY A 52 -3.34 9.73 -0.30
CA GLY A 52 -3.14 10.02 -1.71
C GLY A 52 -4.21 9.41 -2.61
N THR A 53 -4.15 9.75 -3.89
CA THR A 53 -5.04 9.21 -4.92
C THR A 53 -4.38 8.04 -5.63
N ALA A 54 -5.16 7.26 -6.38
CA ALA A 54 -4.61 6.20 -7.22
C ALA A 54 -3.61 6.78 -8.24
N ALA A 55 -3.91 7.97 -8.78
CA ALA A 55 -3.00 8.68 -9.68
C ALA A 55 -1.66 9.00 -9.01
N SER A 56 -1.64 9.62 -7.82
CA SER A 56 -0.38 9.96 -7.14
C SER A 56 0.46 8.72 -6.76
N VAL A 57 -0.19 7.61 -6.42
CA VAL A 57 0.49 6.34 -6.13
C VAL A 57 1.10 5.75 -7.41
N LEU A 58 0.38 5.85 -8.53
CA LEU A 58 0.88 5.41 -9.83
C LEU A 58 1.96 6.33 -10.39
N ASP A 59 1.93 7.64 -10.14
CA ASP A 59 3.01 8.56 -10.51
C ASP A 59 4.32 8.18 -9.81
N PHE A 60 4.25 7.82 -8.53
CA PHE A 60 5.41 7.27 -7.80
C PHE A 60 5.94 5.98 -8.45
N ALA A 61 5.04 5.04 -8.78
CA ALA A 61 5.42 3.80 -9.43
C ALA A 61 6.01 4.03 -10.83
N GLN A 62 5.45 4.96 -11.60
CA GLN A 62 5.97 5.37 -12.90
C GLN A 62 7.38 5.95 -12.77
N GLY A 63 7.62 6.79 -11.76
CA GLY A 63 8.96 7.28 -11.43
C GLY A 63 9.98 6.15 -11.24
N LEU A 64 9.59 5.08 -10.55
CA LEU A 64 10.44 3.90 -10.38
C LEU A 64 10.66 3.15 -11.69
N LEU A 65 9.62 2.99 -12.51
CA LEU A 65 9.73 2.31 -13.81
C LEU A 65 10.63 3.06 -14.80
N ILE A 66 10.64 4.40 -14.77
CA ILE A 66 11.50 5.24 -15.64
C ILE A 66 12.89 5.52 -15.06
N GLY A 67 13.22 4.97 -13.89
CA GLY A 67 14.58 5.03 -13.34
C GLY A 67 14.90 6.25 -12.47
N ALA A 68 13.92 6.87 -11.79
CA ALA A 68 14.12 8.08 -10.98
C ALA A 68 15.21 7.99 -9.90
N SER A 69 15.58 6.78 -9.44
CA SER A 69 16.77 6.55 -8.62
C SER A 69 17.29 5.12 -8.82
N GLU A 70 18.34 4.97 -9.63
CA GLU A 70 18.95 3.66 -9.93
C GLU A 70 19.33 2.90 -8.67
N ARG A 71 20.01 3.56 -7.72
CA ARG A 71 20.44 2.94 -6.46
C ARG A 71 19.25 2.49 -5.60
N SER A 72 18.22 3.32 -5.48
CA SER A 72 17.04 2.97 -4.67
C SER A 72 16.28 1.81 -5.31
N ILE A 73 16.09 1.84 -6.64
CA ILE A 73 15.41 0.78 -7.39
C ILE A 73 16.17 -0.54 -7.27
N ALA A 74 17.49 -0.52 -7.38
CA ALA A 74 18.32 -1.71 -7.19
C ALA A 74 18.13 -2.32 -5.79
N LEU A 75 18.09 -1.49 -4.73
CA LEU A 75 17.82 -1.97 -3.37
C LEU A 75 16.39 -2.49 -3.22
N MET A 76 15.37 -1.78 -3.71
CA MET A 76 13.97 -2.21 -3.63
C MET A 76 13.74 -3.57 -4.31
N ARG A 77 14.53 -3.91 -5.34
CA ARG A 77 14.46 -5.18 -6.07
C ARG A 77 15.37 -6.27 -5.52
N ALA A 78 16.34 -5.94 -4.65
CA ALA A 78 17.29 -6.90 -4.12
C ALA A 78 16.61 -7.89 -3.16
N PRO A 79 16.62 -9.20 -3.42
CA PRO A 79 16.02 -10.20 -2.54
C PRO A 79 16.73 -10.28 -1.20
N LEU A 80 15.94 -10.24 -0.12
CA LEU A 80 16.39 -10.50 1.25
C LEU A 80 15.94 -11.87 1.76
N SER A 81 14.88 -12.42 1.15
CA SER A 81 14.39 -13.77 1.44
C SER A 81 13.62 -14.33 0.23
N ALA A 82 13.00 -15.50 0.42
CA ALA A 82 12.09 -16.08 -0.56
C ALA A 82 10.90 -15.16 -0.88
N THR A 83 10.45 -14.32 0.06
CA THR A 83 9.21 -13.53 -0.07
C THR A 83 9.42 -12.03 0.10
N ARG A 84 10.63 -11.56 0.41
CA ARG A 84 10.91 -10.16 0.74
C ARG A 84 12.10 -9.57 0.00
N THR A 85 12.03 -8.27 -0.23
CA THR A 85 13.13 -7.37 -0.61
C THR A 85 13.21 -6.21 0.40
N HIS A 86 14.01 -5.17 0.12
CA HIS A 86 14.07 -3.98 0.97
C HIS A 86 12.76 -3.18 0.94
N GLY A 87 11.89 -3.43 1.92
CA GLY A 87 10.63 -2.71 2.10
C GLY A 87 9.46 -3.24 1.28
N TRP A 88 9.64 -4.33 0.51
CA TRP A 88 8.58 -4.89 -0.35
C TRP A 88 8.50 -6.42 -0.22
N GLU A 89 7.37 -6.97 -0.66
CA GLU A 89 7.22 -8.38 -0.99
C GLU A 89 7.62 -8.64 -2.44
N ARG A 90 8.03 -9.87 -2.74
CA ARG A 90 8.25 -10.39 -4.09
C ARG A 90 7.34 -11.59 -4.35
N PRO A 91 7.12 -12.03 -5.60
CA PRO A 91 6.25 -13.15 -5.91
C PRO A 91 6.61 -14.45 -5.17
N TYR A 92 5.58 -15.10 -4.62
CA TYR A 92 5.61 -16.44 -4.05
C TYR A 92 4.24 -17.12 -4.26
N GLU A 93 4.15 -18.42 -4.01
CA GLU A 93 2.88 -19.14 -4.16
C GLU A 93 1.78 -18.53 -3.26
N GLY A 94 0.67 -18.12 -3.87
CA GLY A 94 -0.44 -17.50 -3.13
C GLY A 94 -0.29 -16.01 -2.79
N TRP A 95 0.79 -15.34 -3.24
CA TRP A 95 1.01 -13.93 -2.96
C TRP A 95 -0.06 -13.00 -3.55
N SER A 96 -0.05 -11.73 -3.14
CA SER A 96 -1.15 -10.78 -3.36
C SER A 96 -1.28 -10.25 -4.79
N GLY A 97 -0.20 -10.26 -5.59
CA GLY A 97 -0.17 -9.66 -6.93
C GLY A 97 -0.59 -10.59 -8.07
N GLY A 98 -1.19 -11.74 -7.79
CA GLY A 98 -1.64 -12.70 -8.81
C GLY A 98 -0.59 -13.77 -9.13
N THR A 99 -0.76 -14.44 -10.27
CA THR A 99 0.09 -15.54 -10.76
C THR A 99 0.76 -15.21 -12.10
N LEU A 100 0.28 -14.19 -12.81
CA LEU A 100 0.79 -13.81 -14.14
C LEU A 100 1.87 -12.72 -14.12
N CYS A 101 2.21 -12.19 -12.94
CA CYS A 101 3.29 -11.21 -12.79
C CYS A 101 4.68 -11.80 -13.08
N SER A 102 5.63 -10.95 -13.46
CA SER A 102 7.03 -11.38 -13.61
C SER A 102 7.70 -11.69 -12.26
N PRO A 103 8.79 -12.50 -12.25
CA PRO A 103 9.61 -12.74 -11.05
C PRO A 103 10.27 -11.47 -10.49
N GLY A 104 10.46 -10.43 -11.31
CA GLY A 104 11.01 -9.13 -10.93
C GLY A 104 10.01 -8.17 -10.29
N THR A 105 8.76 -8.58 -10.15
CA THR A 105 7.70 -7.76 -9.53
C THR A 105 7.97 -7.55 -8.04
N ILE A 106 7.63 -6.36 -7.53
CA ILE A 106 7.56 -6.09 -6.09
C ILE A 106 6.15 -5.58 -5.73
N GLY A 107 5.73 -5.81 -4.49
CA GLY A 107 4.42 -5.34 -4.02
C GLY A 107 4.38 -5.05 -2.53
N HIS A 108 3.45 -4.19 -2.13
CA HIS A 108 3.16 -3.92 -0.72
C HIS A 108 1.67 -3.69 -0.54
N THR A 109 1.10 -4.28 0.50
CA THR A 109 -0.32 -4.12 0.85
C THR A 109 -0.49 -3.26 2.09
N GLY A 110 -1.60 -2.53 2.15
CA GLY A 110 -2.02 -1.77 3.32
C GLY A 110 -3.12 -2.49 4.08
N PHE A 111 -3.12 -2.32 5.40
CA PHE A 111 -4.08 -2.92 6.32
C PHE A 111 -5.53 -2.56 5.98
N THR A 112 -5.76 -1.29 5.63
CA THR A 112 -7.08 -0.76 5.25
C THR A 112 -7.60 -1.34 3.93
N GLY A 113 -6.77 -2.02 3.12
CA GLY A 113 -7.18 -2.60 1.84
C GLY A 113 -6.41 -2.06 0.65
N THR A 114 -5.59 -1.03 0.85
CA THR A 114 -4.74 -0.47 -0.20
C THR A 114 -3.66 -1.44 -0.66
N GLY A 115 -3.05 -1.19 -1.81
CA GLY A 115 -1.86 -1.90 -2.26
C GLY A 115 -1.27 -1.30 -3.53
N LEU A 116 0.02 -1.49 -3.72
CA LEU A 116 0.77 -1.10 -4.91
C LEU A 116 1.67 -2.26 -5.32
N TRP A 117 1.73 -2.53 -6.62
CA TRP A 117 2.60 -3.52 -7.24
C TRP A 117 3.27 -2.93 -8.46
N ILE A 118 4.52 -3.30 -8.69
CA ILE A 118 5.37 -2.79 -9.76
C ILE A 118 6.09 -3.97 -10.41
N ASP A 119 5.71 -4.27 -11.64
CA ASP A 119 6.36 -5.26 -12.48
C ASP A 119 7.40 -4.57 -13.37
N PHE A 120 8.67 -4.64 -12.95
CA PHE A 120 9.78 -4.03 -13.69
C PHE A 120 10.09 -4.72 -15.01
N ASP A 121 9.85 -6.04 -15.11
CA ASP A 121 10.19 -6.80 -16.31
C ASP A 121 9.09 -6.59 -17.38
N GLY A 122 7.83 -6.48 -16.92
CA GLY A 122 6.67 -6.16 -17.76
C GLY A 122 6.45 -4.66 -18.01
N GLY A 123 7.21 -3.77 -17.35
CA GLY A 123 7.09 -2.32 -17.49
C GLY A 123 5.73 -1.76 -17.04
N ARG A 124 5.06 -2.42 -16.09
CA ARG A 124 3.69 -2.14 -15.67
C ARG A 124 3.62 -1.95 -14.15
N ALA A 125 2.69 -1.14 -13.68
CA ALA A 125 2.38 -0.99 -12.27
C ALA A 125 0.87 -0.89 -12.07
N TRP A 126 0.39 -1.32 -10.92
CA TRP A 126 -1.02 -1.22 -10.57
C TRP A 126 -1.21 -0.97 -9.09
N THR A 127 -2.31 -0.29 -8.75
CA THR A 127 -2.70 -0.03 -7.37
C THR A 127 -4.17 -0.35 -7.17
N LEU A 128 -4.52 -0.82 -5.99
CA LEU A 128 -5.89 -0.88 -5.51
C LEU A 128 -6.01 -0.01 -4.28
N LEU A 129 -6.88 1.00 -4.32
CA LEU A 129 -7.24 1.80 -3.15
C LEU A 129 -8.66 1.42 -2.73
N THR A 130 -8.76 0.37 -1.91
CA THR A 130 -10.04 -0.09 -1.33
C THR A 130 -10.09 0.23 0.16
N ASN A 131 -11.23 -0.05 0.79
CA ASN A 131 -11.38 0.06 2.23
C ASN A 131 -12.05 -1.18 2.83
N ARG A 132 -11.24 -2.22 3.05
CA ARG A 132 -11.69 -3.53 3.56
C ARG A 132 -12.07 -3.53 5.05
N ILE A 133 -11.84 -2.42 5.77
CA ILE A 133 -12.14 -2.34 7.20
C ILE A 133 -13.31 -1.41 7.50
N HIS A 134 -13.96 -0.85 6.48
CA HIS A 134 -15.14 -0.01 6.67
C HIS A 134 -16.44 -0.84 6.70
N PRO A 135 -17.37 -0.59 7.65
CA PRO A 135 -17.17 0.18 8.88
C PRO A 135 -16.48 -0.64 9.98
N THR A 136 -16.22 -1.93 9.76
CA THR A 136 -15.52 -2.81 10.71
C THR A 136 -14.54 -3.74 10.00
N ARG A 137 -13.46 -4.13 10.67
CA ARG A 137 -12.51 -5.14 10.18
C ARG A 137 -12.98 -6.60 10.33
N HIS A 138 -14.12 -6.83 10.97
CA HIS A 138 -14.60 -8.16 11.44
C HIS A 138 -15.48 -8.91 10.42
N PHE A 139 -15.03 -9.01 9.17
CA PHE A 139 -15.63 -9.89 8.16
C PHE A 139 -14.64 -10.18 7.03
N ASP A 140 -14.92 -11.24 6.26
CA ASP A 140 -14.20 -11.49 5.02
C ASP A 140 -14.72 -10.58 3.91
N THR A 141 -13.80 -9.84 3.32
CA THR A 141 -14.09 -8.82 2.29
C THR A 141 -13.82 -9.34 0.87
N GLY A 142 -13.21 -10.52 0.74
CA GLY A 142 -12.72 -11.02 -0.55
C GLY A 142 -11.53 -10.23 -1.11
N ILE A 143 -10.92 -9.32 -0.33
CA ILE A 143 -9.84 -8.45 -0.79
C ILE A 143 -8.63 -9.22 -1.35
N VAL A 144 -8.31 -10.39 -0.80
CA VAL A 144 -7.21 -11.23 -1.27
C VAL A 144 -7.48 -11.71 -2.70
N SER A 145 -8.69 -12.24 -2.93
CA SER A 145 -9.12 -12.69 -4.25
C SER A 145 -9.18 -11.54 -5.25
N LEU A 146 -9.69 -10.37 -4.84
CA LEU A 146 -9.75 -9.19 -5.69
C LEU A 146 -8.36 -8.72 -6.14
N ARG A 147 -7.39 -8.64 -5.22
CA ARG A 147 -6.01 -8.23 -5.53
C ARG A 147 -5.36 -9.17 -6.55
N ARG A 148 -5.53 -10.48 -6.35
CA ARG A 148 -5.00 -11.50 -7.26
C ARG A 148 -5.64 -11.40 -8.64
N ALA A 149 -6.98 -11.31 -8.70
CA ALA A 149 -7.71 -11.21 -9.96
C ALA A 149 -7.32 -9.95 -10.76
N VAL A 150 -7.12 -8.80 -10.10
CA VAL A 150 -6.65 -7.58 -10.77
C VAL A 150 -5.20 -7.73 -11.26
N GLY A 151 -4.32 -8.31 -10.44
CA GLY A 151 -2.95 -8.58 -10.85
C GLY A 151 -2.87 -9.50 -12.07
N ASP A 152 -3.68 -10.56 -12.10
CA ASP A 152 -3.78 -11.46 -13.26
C ASP A 152 -4.38 -10.76 -14.48
N PHE A 153 -5.44 -9.97 -14.31
CA PHE A 153 -6.04 -9.21 -15.41
C PHE A 153 -5.04 -8.25 -16.08
N ILE A 154 -4.23 -7.55 -15.29
CA ILE A 154 -3.27 -6.56 -15.80
C ILE A 154 -2.06 -7.21 -16.49
N ASN A 155 -1.67 -8.40 -16.05
CA ASN A 155 -0.49 -9.11 -16.56
C ASN A 155 -0.84 -10.26 -17.53
N GLY A 156 -2.12 -10.48 -17.81
CA GLY A 156 -2.61 -11.57 -18.67
C GLY A 156 -2.60 -11.30 -20.17
N ASP A 157 -2.24 -10.08 -20.57
CA ASP A 157 -2.00 -9.67 -21.97
C ASP A 157 -0.52 -9.82 -22.37
#